data_AF-C8PTZ0-F1
#
_entry.id   AF-C8PTZ0-F1
#
_cell.length_a   1.000
_cell.length_b   1.000
_cell.length_c   1.000
_cell.angle_alpha   90.00
_cell.angle_beta   90.00
_cell.angle_gamma   90.00
#
_symmetry.space_group_name_H-M   'P 1'
#
loop_
_entity.id
_entity.type
_entity.pdbx_description
1 polymer ?
#
loop_
_entity_poly.entity_id
_entity_poly.type
_entity_poly.pdbx_seq_one_letter_code
_entity_poly.pdbx_strand_id
1 'polypeptide(L)' 'MNSYQDANSAVIDRWVAEGWEWGKPIDHQTYLQAQNGQWSVLLTPTKPVPRE' A
#
# COMPACT_ATOMS: atom_id res chain seq x y z
N MET A 1 -15.08 21.84 12.68
CA MET A 1 -15.46 20.67 11.88
C MET A 1 -14.18 20.09 11.33
N ASN A 2 -13.96 18.77 11.47
CA ASN A 2 -12.85 18.12 10.80
C ASN A 2 -13.13 18.16 9.29
N SER A 3 -12.15 18.51 8.47
CA SER A 3 -12.32 18.41 7.02
C SER A 3 -12.47 16.94 6.62
N TYR A 4 -13.01 16.70 5.43
CA TYR A 4 -13.02 15.35 4.87
C TYR A 4 -11.61 14.76 4.78
N GLN A 5 -10.60 15.58 4.46
CA GLN A 5 -9.21 15.12 4.43
C GLN A 5 -8.71 14.70 5.82
N ASP A 6 -9.01 15.47 6.86
CA ASP A 6 -8.57 15.15 8.23
C ASP A 6 -9.20 13.84 8.73
N ALA A 7 -10.48 13.62 8.41
CA ALA A 7 -11.17 12.37 8.75
C ALA A 7 -10.54 11.16 8.05
N ASN A 8 -10.21 11.28 6.76
CA ASN A 8 -9.56 10.19 6.01
C ASN A 8 -8.14 9.92 6.48
N SER A 9 -7.35 10.97 6.77
CA SER A 9 -6.00 10.80 7.31
C SER A 9 -6.04 9.97 8.58
N ALA A 10 -6.88 10.35 9.54
CA ALA A 10 -6.99 9.64 10.82
C ALA A 10 -7.40 8.16 10.67
N VAL A 11 -8.25 7.84 9.68
CA VAL A 11 -8.63 6.45 9.39
C VAL A 11 -7.46 5.64 8.82
N ILE A 12 -6.74 6.20 7.85
CA ILE A 12 -5.58 5.53 7.25
C ILE A 12 -4.46 5.37 8.28
N ASP A 13 -4.16 6.41 9.07
CA ASP A 13 -3.15 6.36 10.12
C ASP A 13 -3.43 5.24 11.14
N ARG A 14 -4.71 5.09 11.54
CA ARG A 14 -5.12 4.00 12.43
C ARG A 14 -4.90 2.63 11.78
N TRP A 15 -5.32 2.43 10.53
CA TRP A 15 -5.12 1.15 9.84
C TRP A 15 -3.64 0.79 9.70
N VAL A 16 -2.80 1.77 9.37
CA VAL A 16 -1.33 1.59 9.33
C VAL A 16 -0.81 1.17 10.69
N ALA A 17 -1.23 1.84 11.77
CA ALA A 17 -0.85 1.49 13.14
C ALA A 17 -1.33 0.09 13.57
N GLU A 18 -2.47 -0.36 13.05
CA GLU A 18 -3.03 -1.70 13.27
C GLU A 18 -2.39 -2.78 12.36
N GLY A 19 -1.40 -2.42 11.54
CA GLY A 19 -0.63 -3.37 10.72
C GLY A 19 -1.22 -3.65 9.35
N TRP A 20 -2.00 -2.71 8.80
CA TRP A 20 -2.57 -2.82 7.46
C TRP A 20 -1.48 -3.01 6.39
N GLU A 21 -1.67 -4.00 5.54
CA GLU A 21 -0.66 -4.46 4.56
C GLU A 21 -0.18 -3.33 3.64
N TRP A 22 -1.09 -2.49 3.16
CA TRP A 22 -0.77 -1.37 2.27
C TRP A 22 -0.03 -0.21 2.96
N GLY A 23 0.03 -0.20 4.29
CA GLY A 23 0.76 0.78 5.07
C GLY A 23 2.21 0.38 5.37
N LYS A 24 2.58 -0.87 5.08
CA LYS A 24 3.91 -1.39 5.42
C LYS A 24 4.95 -0.89 4.40
N PRO A 25 6.10 -0.38 4.84
CA PRO A 25 7.19 -0.05 3.94
C PRO A 25 7.74 -1.34 3.30
N ILE A 26 8.10 -1.24 2.03
CA ILE A 26 8.86 -2.29 1.36
C ILE A 26 10.34 -2.19 1.70
N ASP A 27 11.05 -3.31 1.65
CA ASP A 27 12.50 -3.31 1.82
C ASP A 27 13.23 -2.81 0.55
N HIS A 28 14.51 -2.51 0.71
CA HIS A 28 15.34 -1.96 -0.36
C HIS A 28 15.49 -2.92 -1.56
N GLN A 29 15.57 -4.24 -1.32
CA GLN A 29 15.73 -5.23 -2.38
C GLN A 29 14.45 -5.31 -3.23
N THR A 30 13.28 -5.30 -2.58
CA THR A 30 11.98 -5.24 -3.26
C THR A 30 11.88 -3.99 -4.14
N TYR A 31 12.34 -2.83 -3.65
CA TYR A 31 12.39 -1.60 -4.44
C TYR A 31 13.29 -1.74 -5.68
N LEU A 32 14.52 -2.25 -5.54
CA LEU A 32 15.43 -2.44 -6.66
C LEU A 32 14.88 -3.43 -7.71
N GLN A 33 14.24 -4.51 -7.27
CA GLN A 33 13.60 -5.47 -8.18
C GLN A 33 12.47 -4.82 -8.97
N ALA A 34 11.62 -4.02 -8.31
CA ALA A 34 10.55 -3.30 -8.98
C ALA A 34 11.08 -2.32 -10.04
N GLN A 35 12.18 -1.60 -9.75
CA GLN A 35 12.85 -0.73 -10.75
C GLN A 35 13.36 -1.51 -11.98
N ASN A 36 13.74 -2.78 -11.80
CA ASN A 36 14.18 -3.66 -12.89
C ASN A 36 13.01 -4.38 -13.59
N GLY A 37 11.77 -3.91 -13.41
CA GLY A 37 10.58 -4.48 -14.05
C GLY A 37 10.01 -5.72 -13.37
N GLN A 38 10.57 -6.14 -12.23
CA GLN A 38 10.06 -7.27 -11.45
C GLN A 38 9.01 -6.80 -10.44
N TRP A 39 7.84 -6.37 -10.92
CA TRP A 39 6.74 -5.88 -10.09
C TRP A 39 5.38 -6.41 -10.53
N SER A 40 4.43 -6.54 -9.62
CA SER A 40 3.03 -6.89 -9.91
C SER A 40 2.08 -5.91 -9.24
N VAL A 41 0.94 -5.65 -9.87
CA VAL A 41 -0.15 -4.86 -9.25
C VAL A 41 -1.15 -5.83 -8.62
N LEU A 42 -1.61 -5.48 -7.43
CA LEU A 42 -2.71 -6.18 -6.76
C LEU A 42 -3.93 -5.26 -6.70
N LEU A 43 -5.13 -5.80 -6.91
CA LEU A 43 -6.39 -5.05 -6.78
C LEU A 43 -6.80 -4.92 -5.30
N THR A 44 -6.39 -5.89 -4.50
CA THR A 44 -6.53 -5.98 -3.04
C THR A 44 -5.29 -6.74 -2.52
N PRO A 45 -4.94 -6.69 -1.23
CA PRO A 45 -3.72 -7.33 -0.71
C PRO A 45 -3.56 -8.81 -1.07
N THR A 46 -4.65 -9.47 -1.47
CA THR A 46 -4.71 -10.91 -1.74
C THR A 46 -5.06 -11.27 -3.18
N LYS A 47 -5.39 -10.31 -4.04
CA LYS A 47 -5.84 -10.58 -5.42
C LYS A 47 -4.92 -9.94 -6.46
N PRO A 48 -4.12 -10.74 -7.20
CA PRO A 48 -3.27 -10.21 -8.25
C PRO A 48 -4.10 -9.73 -9.45
N VAL A 49 -3.62 -8.65 -10.08
CA VAL A 49 -4.10 -8.23 -11.39
C VAL A 49 -3.29 -8.99 -12.45
N PRO A 50 -3.94 -9.70 -13.39
CA PRO A 50 -3.26 -10.31 -14.52
C PRO A 50 -2.42 -9.28 -15.27
N ARG A 51 -1.20 -9.64 -15.68
CA ARG A 51 -0.34 -8.76 -16.48
C ARG A 51 -0.70 -8.74 -17.97
N GLU A 52 -1.60 -9.64 -18.40
CA GLU A 52 -2.06 -9.85 -19.77
C GLU A 52 -3.55 -9.55 -19.90
#